data_AF-A0A7S3LA92-F1
#
_entry.id   AF-A0A7S3LA92-F1
#
_cell.length_a   1.000
_cell.length_b   1.000
_cell.length_c   1.000
_cell.angle_alpha   90.00
_cell.angle_beta   90.00
_cell.angle_gamma   90.00
#
_symmetry.space_group_name_H-M   'P 1'
#
loop_
_entity.id
_entity.type
_entity.pdbx_description
1 polymer ?
#
loop_
_entity_poly.entity_id
_entity_poly.type
_entity_poly.pdbx_seq_one_letter_code
_entity_poly.pdbx_strand_id
1 'polypeptide(L)'
;RPDDTPYSRTKVVNFRQPFLTQRVREIDQVLEYLKQQSTTTTKANGNDHQEQALLQRILEAADYQQGVHLLGHSFGGATMVLAKQDDAFAQRHPIQSLTVLDCWAFSLPDTSLTRGCDHVLSFLSESWLTNPETEQVQELLRNSSRVASYYVPKSVHASFSDAAHWFPGWIGHRLSMR
;
A
#
# COMPACT_ATOMS: atom_id res chain seq x y z
N ARG A 1 -22.11 -21.64 -4.83
CA ARG A 1 -21.17 -20.76 -5.56
C ARG A 1 -22.02 -19.86 -6.43
N PRO A 2 -22.28 -18.59 -6.09
CA PRO A 2 -23.02 -17.77 -7.03
C PRO A 2 -22.02 -17.18 -8.03
N ASP A 3 -22.15 -17.72 -9.23
CA ASP A 3 -21.90 -17.14 -10.55
C ASP A 3 -20.74 -17.79 -11.34
N ASP A 4 -21.12 -18.53 -12.39
CA ASP A 4 -20.26 -19.19 -13.39
C ASP A 4 -19.60 -18.18 -14.35
N THR A 5 -19.49 -16.93 -13.91
CA THR A 5 -18.93 -15.84 -14.67
C THR A 5 -17.40 -15.97 -14.68
N PRO A 6 -16.73 -16.05 -15.86
CA PRO A 6 -15.28 -16.18 -15.92
C PRO A 6 -14.60 -15.02 -15.17
N TYR A 7 -13.57 -15.36 -14.40
CA TYR A 7 -12.67 -14.39 -13.77
C TYR A 7 -12.07 -13.51 -14.86
N SER A 8 -12.48 -12.25 -14.91
CA SER A 8 -11.99 -11.29 -15.90
C SER A 8 -11.54 -10.03 -15.21
N ARG A 9 -10.52 -9.39 -15.76
CA ARG A 9 -9.96 -8.17 -15.20
C ARG A 9 -10.99 -7.06 -15.08
N THR A 10 -11.85 -6.88 -16.09
CA THR A 10 -12.95 -5.91 -16.05
C THR A 10 -13.86 -6.08 -14.83
N LYS A 11 -14.21 -7.33 -14.48
CA LYS A 11 -15.03 -7.59 -13.29
C LYS A 11 -14.28 -7.29 -12.01
N VAL A 12 -13.00 -7.68 -11.93
CA VAL A 12 -12.17 -7.40 -10.76
C VAL A 12 -12.00 -5.90 -10.55
N VAL A 13 -11.64 -5.14 -11.58
CA VAL A 13 -11.51 -3.68 -11.50
C VAL A 13 -12.82 -3.05 -11.09
N ASN A 14 -13.95 -3.37 -11.75
CA ASN A 14 -15.25 -2.79 -11.41
C ASN A 14 -15.67 -3.10 -9.97
N PHE A 15 -15.43 -4.33 -9.51
CA PHE A 15 -15.75 -4.74 -8.14
C PHE A 15 -14.82 -4.10 -7.10
N ARG A 16 -13.53 -3.98 -7.40
CA ARG A 16 -12.51 -3.52 -6.44
C ARG A 16 -12.34 -2.00 -6.41
N GLN A 17 -12.70 -1.29 -7.48
CA GLN A 17 -12.53 0.16 -7.58
C GLN A 17 -13.15 0.93 -6.41
N PRO A 18 -14.40 0.66 -5.96
CA PRO A 18 -14.96 1.36 -4.81
C PRO A 18 -14.15 1.17 -3.53
N PHE A 19 -13.58 -0.02 -3.31
CA PHE A 19 -12.75 -0.32 -2.14
C PHE A 19 -11.42 0.42 -2.20
N LEU A 20 -10.79 0.49 -3.37
CA LEU A 20 -9.58 1.27 -3.56
C LEU A 20 -9.83 2.76 -3.26
N THR A 21 -10.89 3.33 -3.83
CA THR A 21 -11.27 4.73 -3.59
C THR A 21 -11.54 4.99 -2.10
N GLN A 22 -12.27 4.09 -1.43
CA GLN A 22 -12.54 4.21 0.00
C GLN A 22 -11.23 4.19 0.81
N ARG A 23 -10.30 3.29 0.50
CA ARG A 23 -9.01 3.22 1.19
C ARG A 23 -8.16 4.47 0.99
N VAL A 24 -8.15 5.06 -0.21
CA VAL A 24 -7.46 6.35 -0.44
C VAL A 24 -8.04 7.44 0.46
N ARG A 25 -9.37 7.50 0.64
CA ARG A 25 -10.01 8.45 1.56
C ARG A 25 -9.66 8.18 3.02
N GLU A 26 -9.56 6.92 3.43
CA GLU A 26 -9.15 6.55 4.79
C GLU A 26 -7.70 6.98 5.07
N ILE A 27 -6.80 6.75 4.12
CA ILE A 27 -5.40 7.20 4.22
C ILE A 27 -5.34 8.72 4.35
N ASP A 28 -6.10 9.43 3.52
CA ASP A 28 -6.20 10.88 3.53
C ASP A 28 -6.68 11.42 4.89
N GLN A 29 -7.73 10.82 5.45
CA GLN A 29 -8.25 11.17 6.79
C GLN A 29 -7.20 10.96 7.89
N VAL A 30 -6.46 9.85 7.83
CA VAL A 30 -5.39 9.56 8.79
C VAL A 30 -4.26 10.58 8.67
N LEU A 31 -3.80 10.90 7.46
CA LEU A 31 -2.74 11.89 7.26
C LEU A 31 -3.16 13.29 7.72
N GLU A 32 -4.39 13.71 7.43
CA GLU A 32 -4.94 14.99 7.92
C GLU A 32 -5.02 15.02 9.45
N TYR A 33 -5.49 13.93 10.07
CA TYR A 33 -5.52 13.82 11.53
C TYR A 33 -4.12 13.96 12.13
N LEU A 34 -3.14 13.21 11.61
CA LEU A 34 -1.77 13.24 12.12
C LEU A 34 -1.14 14.62 11.94
N LYS A 35 -1.38 15.28 10.81
CA LYS A 35 -0.93 16.66 10.54
C LYS A 35 -1.52 17.66 11.53
N GLN A 36 -2.83 17.59 11.80
CA GLN A 36 -3.49 18.47 12.77
C GLN A 36 -2.95 18.28 14.18
N GLN A 37 -2.75 17.02 14.61
CA GLN A 37 -2.21 16.73 15.94
C GLN A 37 -0.76 17.21 16.10
N SER A 38 0.07 17.10 15.05
CA SER A 38 1.47 17.60 15.08
C SER A 38 1.56 19.12 15.35
N THR A 39 0.53 19.88 14.97
CA THR A 39 0.49 21.34 15.16
C THR A 39 -0.14 21.80 16.47
N THR A 40 -0.81 20.90 17.20
CA THR A 40 -1.57 21.26 18.40
C THR A 40 -0.75 21.05 19.66
N THR A 41 -0.32 22.12 20.33
CA THR A 41 0.33 22.03 21.64
C THR A 41 -0.73 21.80 22.73
N THR A 42 -1.01 20.54 23.03
CA THR A 42 -2.07 20.20 23.99
C THR A 42 -1.60 20.45 25.43
N LYS A 43 -2.20 21.44 26.10
CA LYS A 43 -2.15 21.56 27.58
C LYS A 43 -3.12 20.54 28.17
N ALA A 44 -2.65 19.31 28.40
CA ALA A 44 -3.43 18.26 29.05
C ALA A 44 -3.46 18.43 30.58
N ASN A 45 -4.44 17.83 31.26
CA ASN A 45 -4.58 17.77 32.73
C ASN A 45 -4.91 16.31 33.14
N GLY A 46 -4.24 15.76 34.15
CA GLY A 46 -4.54 14.44 34.75
C GLY A 46 -4.03 13.22 33.96
N ASN A 47 -4.15 12.00 34.49
CA ASN A 47 -3.50 10.74 34.04
C ASN A 47 -3.52 10.42 32.52
N ASP A 48 -4.40 11.04 31.75
CA ASP A 48 -4.30 11.14 30.27
C ASP A 48 -2.95 11.70 29.79
N HIS A 49 -2.19 12.36 30.67
CA HIS A 49 -0.87 12.94 30.40
C HIS A 49 0.14 11.95 29.84
N GLN A 50 0.22 10.71 30.32
CA GLN A 50 1.27 9.80 29.86
C GLN A 50 1.00 9.26 28.46
N GLU A 51 -0.23 8.85 28.18
CA GLU A 51 -0.61 8.35 26.85
C GLU A 51 -0.64 9.48 25.82
N GLN A 52 -1.19 10.64 26.17
CA GLN A 52 -1.17 11.81 25.28
C GLN A 52 0.25 12.35 25.07
N ALA A 53 1.12 12.35 26.09
CA ALA A 53 2.51 12.73 25.90
C ALA A 53 3.29 11.73 25.05
N LEU A 54 3.01 10.43 25.17
CA LEU A 54 3.62 9.42 24.31
C LEU A 54 3.17 9.58 22.86
N LEU A 55 1.86 9.73 22.62
CA LEU A 55 1.31 10.00 21.30
C LEU A 55 1.92 11.27 20.71
N GLN A 56 1.97 12.36 21.47
CA GLN A 56 2.57 13.61 21.04
C GLN A 56 4.04 13.43 20.64
N ARG A 57 4.83 12.70 21.43
CA ARG A 57 6.23 12.39 21.08
C ARG A 57 6.36 11.54 19.82
N ILE A 58 5.43 10.60 19.60
CA ILE A 58 5.39 9.80 18.37
C ILE A 58 5.08 10.70 17.17
N LEU A 59 4.14 11.62 17.31
CA LEU A 59 3.75 12.56 16.25
C LEU A 59 4.84 13.59 15.97
N GLU A 60 5.54 14.08 16.99
CA GLU A 60 6.70 14.98 16.84
C GLU A 60 7.88 14.29 16.17
N ALA A 61 8.02 12.97 16.35
CA ALA A 61 9.02 12.18 15.65
C ALA A 61 8.67 11.95 14.17
N ALA A 62 7.39 12.11 13.79
CA ALA A 62 6.96 12.03 12.40
C ALA A 62 7.14 13.40 11.72
N ASP A 63 8.21 13.53 10.93
CA ASP A 63 8.47 14.74 10.14
C ASP A 63 7.60 14.78 8.88
N TYR A 64 6.50 15.53 8.95
CA TYR A 64 5.62 15.79 7.80
C TYR A 64 6.13 16.89 6.87
N GLN A 65 7.10 17.71 7.29
CA GLN A 65 7.58 18.85 6.50
C GLN A 65 8.38 18.38 5.27
N GLN A 66 9.04 17.23 5.38
CA GLN A 66 9.78 16.62 4.27
C GLN A 66 8.87 15.77 3.35
N GLY A 67 7.58 15.66 3.67
CA GLY A 67 6.62 14.90 2.89
C GLY A 67 6.43 13.46 3.39
N VAL A 68 5.68 12.68 2.63
CA VAL A 68 5.22 11.34 3.03
C VAL A 68 5.73 10.30 2.04
N HIS A 69 6.16 9.15 2.57
CA HIS A 69 6.46 7.95 1.80
C HIS A 69 5.28 6.99 1.90
N LEU A 70 4.78 6.53 0.76
CA LEU A 70 3.68 5.57 0.74
C LEU A 70 4.25 4.15 0.68
N LEU A 71 3.69 3.26 1.49
CA LEU A 71 4.02 1.83 1.48
C LEU A 71 2.75 1.00 1.49
N GLY A 72 2.67 0.01 0.61
CA GLY A 72 1.52 -0.89 0.56
C GLY A 72 1.88 -2.30 0.11
N HIS A 73 1.26 -3.29 0.75
CA HIS A 73 1.34 -4.70 0.37
C HIS A 73 0.09 -5.14 -0.40
N SER A 74 0.23 -5.96 -1.44
CA SER A 74 -0.91 -6.56 -2.16
C SER A 74 -1.90 -5.51 -2.68
N PHE A 75 -3.18 -5.63 -2.32
CA PHE A 75 -4.20 -4.63 -2.58
C PHE A 75 -3.92 -3.26 -1.94
N GLY A 76 -3.18 -3.23 -0.83
CA GLY A 76 -2.62 -2.01 -0.25
C GLY A 76 -1.59 -1.35 -1.16
N GLY A 77 -0.78 -2.11 -1.90
CA GLY A 77 0.13 -1.58 -2.91
C GLY A 77 -0.62 -0.86 -4.03
N ALA A 78 -1.68 -1.49 -4.55
CA ALA A 78 -2.57 -0.86 -5.53
C ALA A 78 -3.25 0.41 -4.99
N THR A 79 -3.63 0.41 -3.71
CA THR A 79 -4.17 1.60 -3.04
C THR A 79 -3.16 2.76 -3.05
N MET A 80 -1.89 2.48 -2.71
CA MET A 80 -0.84 3.51 -2.68
C MET A 80 -0.49 4.05 -4.06
N VAL A 81 -0.58 3.22 -5.11
CA VAL A 81 -0.46 3.68 -6.51
C VAL A 81 -1.53 4.72 -6.80
N LEU A 82 -2.79 4.44 -6.48
CA LEU A 82 -3.89 5.38 -6.71
C LEU A 82 -3.75 6.66 -5.89
N ALA A 83 -3.39 6.54 -4.60
CA ALA A 83 -3.13 7.72 -3.76
C ALA A 83 -2.04 8.62 -4.36
N LYS A 84 -0.95 8.04 -4.87
CA LYS A 84 0.13 8.80 -5.50
C LYS A 84 -0.25 9.44 -6.84
N GLN A 85 -1.18 8.82 -7.57
CA GLN A 85 -1.68 9.34 -8.85
C GLN A 85 -2.82 10.35 -8.68
N ASP A 86 -3.46 10.44 -7.50
CA ASP A 86 -4.50 11.42 -7.25
C ASP A 86 -3.86 12.80 -7.02
N ASP A 87 -4.06 13.71 -7.98
CA ASP A 87 -3.48 15.05 -7.94
C ASP A 87 -4.00 15.86 -6.74
N ALA A 88 -5.25 15.67 -6.34
CA ALA A 88 -5.83 16.34 -5.18
C ALA A 88 -5.29 15.77 -3.86
N PHE A 89 -4.97 14.47 -3.82
CA PHE A 89 -4.25 13.86 -2.70
C PHE A 89 -2.81 14.37 -2.64
N ALA A 90 -2.08 14.37 -3.75
CA ALA A 90 -0.68 14.80 -3.83
C ALA A 90 -0.48 16.30 -3.53
N GLN A 91 -1.48 17.13 -3.82
CA GLN A 91 -1.46 18.55 -3.44
C GLN A 91 -1.58 18.76 -1.92
N ARG A 92 -2.33 17.91 -1.23
CA ARG A 92 -2.54 18.01 0.23
C ARG A 92 -1.41 17.35 1.01
N HIS A 93 -0.85 16.28 0.44
CA HIS A 93 0.20 15.46 1.03
C HIS A 93 1.37 15.36 0.03
N PRO A 94 2.49 16.07 0.25
CA PRO A 94 3.66 15.96 -0.62
C PRO A 94 4.24 14.54 -0.61
N ILE A 95 4.01 13.75 -1.67
CA ILE A 95 4.42 12.34 -1.72
C ILE A 95 5.81 12.19 -2.34
N GLN A 96 6.77 11.75 -1.54
CA GLN A 96 8.18 11.62 -1.94
C GLN A 96 8.46 10.34 -2.73
N SER A 97 7.96 9.20 -2.25
CA SER A 97 8.17 7.92 -2.94
C SER A 97 7.03 6.95 -2.70
N LEU A 98 7.02 5.90 -3.52
CA LEU A 98 6.10 4.77 -3.41
C LEU A 98 6.90 3.49 -3.25
N THR A 99 6.64 2.75 -2.16
CA THR A 99 7.10 1.38 -1.98
C THR A 99 5.92 0.43 -2.13
N VAL A 100 6.03 -0.55 -3.01
CA VAL A 100 5.03 -1.61 -3.18
C VAL A 100 5.63 -2.97 -2.88
N LEU A 101 4.94 -3.73 -2.04
CA LEU A 101 5.29 -5.10 -1.69
C LEU A 101 4.26 -6.02 -2.34
N ASP A 102 4.64 -6.84 -3.32
CA ASP A 102 3.73 -7.73 -4.03
C ASP A 102 2.44 -7.04 -4.51
N CYS A 103 2.59 -5.91 -5.21
CA CYS A 103 1.44 -5.10 -5.62
C CYS A 103 0.43 -5.93 -6.42
N TRP A 104 -0.84 -5.93 -6.01
CA TRP A 104 -1.91 -6.55 -6.78
C TRP A 104 -2.42 -5.61 -7.88
N ALA A 105 -1.56 -5.33 -8.86
CA ALA A 105 -1.81 -4.37 -9.95
C ALA A 105 -2.97 -4.78 -10.87
N PHE A 106 -3.39 -6.05 -10.85
CA PHE A 106 -4.58 -6.54 -11.56
C PHE A 106 -5.87 -5.80 -11.18
N SER A 107 -5.92 -5.27 -9.94
CA SER A 107 -7.06 -4.53 -9.41
C SER A 107 -7.10 -3.04 -9.81
N LEU A 108 -6.00 -2.51 -10.38
CA LEU A 108 -5.92 -1.13 -10.86
C LEU A 108 -6.63 -0.98 -12.20
N PRO A 109 -7.18 0.21 -12.54
CA PRO A 109 -7.67 0.50 -13.88
C PRO A 109 -6.50 0.65 -14.88
N ASP A 110 -6.76 0.43 -16.18
CA ASP A 110 -5.74 0.56 -17.24
C ASP A 110 -5.12 1.95 -17.29
N THR A 111 -5.91 2.98 -16.99
CA THR A 111 -5.43 4.36 -16.90
C THR A 111 -4.36 4.55 -15.83
N SER A 112 -4.44 3.80 -14.72
CA SER A 112 -3.41 3.82 -13.68
C SER A 112 -2.16 3.05 -14.08
N LEU A 113 -2.31 1.90 -14.76
CA LEU A 113 -1.17 1.12 -15.26
C LEU A 113 -0.37 1.87 -16.33
N THR A 114 -1.07 2.51 -17.25
CA THR A 114 -0.49 3.31 -18.34
C THR A 114 0.13 4.61 -17.86
N ARG A 115 -0.43 5.24 -16.81
CA ARG A 115 0.12 6.46 -16.21
C ARG A 115 1.41 6.21 -15.43
N GLY A 116 1.52 5.07 -14.74
CA GLY A 116 2.67 4.78 -13.88
C GLY A 116 2.82 5.72 -12.68
N CYS A 117 3.96 5.64 -11.99
CA CYS A 117 4.34 6.48 -10.85
C CYS A 117 5.83 6.83 -10.90
N ASP A 118 6.21 7.97 -10.35
CA ASP A 118 7.63 8.36 -10.20
C ASP A 118 8.20 7.94 -8.84
N HIS A 119 9.50 7.63 -8.74
CA HIS A 119 10.19 7.16 -7.53
C HIS A 119 9.52 5.93 -6.90
N VAL A 120 9.62 4.80 -7.59
CA VAL A 120 9.01 3.53 -7.17
C VAL A 120 10.05 2.53 -6.70
N LEU A 121 9.88 2.02 -5.50
CA LEU A 121 10.58 0.84 -4.99
C LEU A 121 9.60 -0.34 -4.98
N SER A 122 9.92 -1.41 -5.68
CA SER A 122 9.09 -2.61 -5.76
C SER A 122 9.83 -3.81 -5.19
N PHE A 123 9.17 -4.56 -4.31
CA PHE A 123 9.61 -5.88 -3.86
C PHE A 123 8.55 -6.90 -4.25
N LEU A 124 8.97 -7.91 -5.02
CA LEU A 124 8.12 -9.01 -5.45
C LEU A 124 8.52 -10.30 -4.74
N SER A 125 7.58 -11.18 -4.48
CA SER A 125 7.85 -12.54 -4.04
C SER A 125 8.24 -13.38 -5.25
N GLU A 126 8.98 -14.46 -5.01
CA GLU A 126 9.33 -15.38 -6.09
C GLU A 126 8.08 -15.97 -6.75
N SER A 127 7.01 -16.18 -5.97
CA SER A 127 5.71 -16.64 -6.48
C SER A 127 5.06 -15.71 -7.50
N TRP A 128 5.41 -14.42 -7.52
CA TRP A 128 4.95 -13.48 -8.55
C TRP A 128 5.64 -13.67 -9.89
N LEU A 129 6.77 -14.36 -9.98
CA LEU A 129 7.43 -14.56 -11.27
C LEU A 129 6.63 -15.47 -12.22
N THR A 130 5.73 -16.29 -11.67
CA THR A 130 4.89 -17.24 -12.43
C THR A 130 3.39 -16.93 -12.35
N ASN A 131 3.00 -15.83 -11.71
CA ASN A 131 1.59 -15.46 -11.57
C ASN A 131 1.03 -14.94 -12.92
N PRO A 132 -0.16 -15.38 -13.37
CA PRO A 132 -0.76 -14.89 -14.61
C PRO A 132 -1.07 -13.38 -14.59
N GLU A 133 -1.16 -12.76 -13.43
CA GLU A 133 -1.45 -11.33 -13.24
C GLU A 133 -0.19 -10.46 -13.20
N THR A 134 1.00 -11.04 -13.39
CA THR A 134 2.28 -10.33 -13.36
C THR A 134 2.43 -9.32 -14.48
N GLU A 135 1.72 -9.50 -15.58
CA GLU A 135 1.73 -8.56 -16.71
C GLU A 135 1.34 -7.15 -16.27
N GLN A 136 0.33 -7.00 -15.41
CA GLN A 136 -0.13 -5.70 -14.92
C GLN A 136 0.90 -5.03 -14.00
N VAL A 137 1.64 -5.82 -13.22
CA VAL A 137 2.76 -5.30 -12.41
C VAL A 137 3.88 -4.83 -13.33
N GLN A 138 4.22 -5.62 -14.36
CA GLN A 138 5.24 -5.24 -15.33
C GLN A 138 4.84 -3.98 -16.12
N GLU A 139 3.57 -3.85 -16.52
CA GLU A 139 3.05 -2.67 -17.20
C GLU A 139 3.18 -1.43 -16.31
N LEU A 140 2.70 -1.50 -15.05
CA LEU A 140 2.85 -0.42 -14.08
C LEU A 140 4.32 0.02 -13.93
N LEU A 141 5.22 -0.94 -13.73
CA LEU A 141 6.64 -0.64 -13.51
C LEU A 141 7.34 -0.12 -14.77
N ARG A 142 6.95 -0.58 -15.97
CA ARG A 142 7.49 -0.07 -17.25
C ARG A 142 7.08 1.38 -17.52
N ASN A 143 5.87 1.76 -17.11
CA ASN A 143 5.34 3.12 -17.28
C ASN A 143 5.73 4.05 -16.11
N SER A 144 6.38 3.52 -15.08
CA SER A 144 6.93 4.28 -13.96
C SER A 144 8.31 4.87 -14.26
N SER A 145 8.66 5.96 -13.58
CA SER A 145 10.00 6.57 -13.63
C SER A 145 10.76 6.40 -12.32
N ARG A 146 12.10 6.36 -12.39
CA ARG A 146 13.01 6.17 -11.24
C ARG A 146 12.62 4.92 -10.42
N VAL A 147 12.57 3.79 -11.11
CA VAL A 147 12.14 2.50 -10.55
C VAL A 147 13.33 1.69 -10.08
N ALA A 148 13.25 1.17 -8.86
CA ALA A 148 14.06 0.04 -8.41
C ALA A 148 13.13 -1.13 -8.09
N SER A 149 13.31 -2.26 -8.75
CA SER A 149 12.45 -3.44 -8.55
C SER A 149 13.31 -4.67 -8.26
N TYR A 150 12.96 -5.37 -7.19
CA TYR A 150 13.64 -6.56 -6.71
C TYR A 150 12.62 -7.67 -6.50
N TYR A 151 13.09 -8.92 -6.50
CA TYR A 151 12.33 -10.02 -5.96
C TYR A 151 13.11 -10.71 -4.84
N VAL A 152 12.39 -11.34 -3.92
CA VAL A 152 12.97 -12.05 -2.79
C VAL A 152 12.93 -13.56 -3.07
N PRO A 153 14.07 -14.24 -3.25
CA PRO A 153 14.10 -15.67 -3.51
C PRO A 153 13.41 -16.46 -2.39
N LYS A 154 12.71 -17.55 -2.75
CA LYS A 154 11.97 -18.45 -1.85
C LYS A 154 10.85 -17.78 -1.04
N SER A 155 10.47 -16.56 -1.38
CA SER A 155 9.36 -15.88 -0.72
C SER A 155 8.03 -16.17 -1.42
N VAL A 156 6.97 -16.09 -0.63
CA VAL A 156 5.58 -16.20 -1.08
C VAL A 156 4.84 -14.90 -0.78
N HIS A 157 3.61 -14.77 -1.27
CA HIS A 157 2.83 -13.56 -1.08
C HIS A 157 2.69 -13.11 0.38
N ALA A 158 2.52 -14.08 1.28
CA ALA A 158 2.37 -13.83 2.70
C ALA A 158 3.68 -13.40 3.40
N SER A 159 4.85 -13.56 2.77
CA SER A 159 6.16 -13.21 3.36
C SER A 159 6.31 -11.73 3.70
N PHE A 160 5.46 -10.87 3.14
CA PHE A 160 5.41 -9.43 3.43
C PHE A 160 4.36 -9.06 4.50
N SER A 161 3.85 -10.05 5.23
CA SER A 161 2.85 -9.85 6.28
C SER A 161 3.16 -10.72 7.50
N ASP A 162 2.62 -10.34 8.66
CA ASP A 162 2.75 -11.14 9.89
C ASP A 162 2.09 -12.52 9.77
N ALA A 163 1.25 -12.72 8.74
CA ALA A 163 0.58 -13.99 8.49
C ALA A 163 1.59 -15.14 8.26
N ALA A 164 2.79 -14.85 7.73
CA ALA A 164 3.87 -15.82 7.61
C ALA A 164 4.31 -16.44 8.96
N HIS A 165 3.91 -15.85 10.09
CA HIS A 165 4.27 -16.31 11.43
C HIS A 165 3.08 -16.83 12.25
N TRP A 166 1.86 -16.87 11.69
CA TRP A 166 0.68 -17.34 12.40
C TRP A 166 0.68 -18.85 12.67
N PHE A 167 1.43 -19.63 11.88
CA PHE A 167 1.47 -21.08 12.00
C PHE A 167 2.91 -21.63 12.05
N PRO A 168 3.10 -22.81 12.69
CA PRO A 168 4.32 -23.59 12.52
C PRO A 168 4.65 -23.80 11.04
N GLY A 169 5.94 -23.80 10.68
CA GLY A 169 6.38 -23.78 9.28
C GLY A 169 5.78 -24.90 8.40
N TRP A 170 5.59 -26.11 8.95
CA TRP A 170 5.00 -27.23 8.21
C TRP A 170 3.52 -27.02 7.87
N ILE A 171 2.76 -26.28 8.68
CA ILE A 171 1.38 -25.85 8.37
C ILE A 171 1.44 -24.68 7.40
N GLY A 172 2.30 -23.70 7.65
CA GLY A 172 2.47 -22.51 6.80
C GLY A 172 2.79 -22.88 5.34
N HIS A 173 3.70 -23.82 5.11
CA HIS A 173 4.01 -24.32 3.76
C HIS A 173 2.80 -24.98 3.08
N ARG A 174 1.96 -25.73 3.82
CA ARG A 174 0.74 -26.34 3.25
C ARG A 174 -0.33 -25.32 2.89
N LEU A 175 -0.32 -24.16 3.55
CA LEU A 175 -1.26 -23.06 3.32
C LEU A 175 -0.69 -21.99 2.37
N SER A 176 0.49 -22.20 1.78
CA SER A 176 1.19 -21.21 0.95
C SER A 176 1.50 -19.89 1.67
N MET A 177 1.78 -19.96 2.97
CA MET A 177 2.12 -18.81 3.82
C MET A 177 3.62 -18.71 4.14
N ARG A 178 4.41 -19.73 3.78
CA ARG A 178 5.87 -19.80 3.93
C ARG A 178 6.48 -20.63 2.81
#